data_AF-A0A5R2MXK3-F1
#
_entry.id   AF-A0A5R2MXK3-F1
#
_cell.length_a   1.000
_cell.length_b   1.000
_cell.length_c   1.000
_cell.angle_alpha   90.00
_cell.angle_beta   90.00
_cell.angle_gamma   90.00
#
_symmetry.space_group_name_H-M   'P 1'
#
loop_
_entity.id
_entity.type
_entity.pdbx_description
1 polymer ?
#
loop_
_entity_poly.entity_id
_entity_poly.type
_entity_poly.pdbx_seq_one_letter_code
_entity_poly.pdbx_strand_id
1 'polypeptide(L)'
;ETALDRLDELLITDNMHERKHKMFEKSDAFVALPGGIGTVEEIVEIMTWAQLGHHRKPIVFGNVNGFWDPMTALLDHMAGEGFIHTAQRVKPLVVNDPEAIVA
;
A
#
# COMPACT_ATOMS: atom_id res chain seq x y z
N GLU A 1 -24.39 16.55 5.12
CA GLU A 1 -24.07 15.38 4.30
C GLU A 1 -22.66 14.97 4.64
N THR A 2 -22.48 13.79 5.22
CA THR A 2 -21.16 13.25 5.57
C THR A 2 -20.56 12.55 4.35
N ALA A 3 -19.24 12.40 4.30
CA ALA A 3 -18.58 11.69 3.21
C ALA A 3 -19.08 10.24 3.05
N LEU A 4 -19.60 9.64 4.14
CA LEU A 4 -20.15 8.28 4.14
C LEU A 4 -21.48 8.17 3.39
N ASP A 5 -22.24 9.27 3.29
CA ASP A 5 -23.57 9.27 2.64
C ASP A 5 -23.48 9.19 1.10
N ARG A 6 -22.26 9.25 0.55
CA ARG A 6 -21.97 9.22 -0.90
C ARG A 6 -21.32 7.91 -1.38
N LEU A 7 -21.25 6.90 -0.51
CA LEU A 7 -20.68 5.59 -0.85
C LEU A 7 -21.73 4.70 -1.52
N ASP A 8 -21.35 3.99 -2.58
CA ASP A 8 -22.20 2.95 -3.19
C ASP A 8 -22.41 1.74 -2.27
N GLU A 9 -21.39 1.42 -1.45
CA GLU A 9 -21.40 0.32 -0.49
C GLU A 9 -20.65 0.73 0.78
N LEU A 10 -21.23 0.44 1.96
CA LEU A 10 -20.57 0.58 3.26
C LEU A 10 -20.52 -0.78 3.96
N LEU A 11 -19.31 -1.31 4.13
CA LEU A 11 -19.08 -2.56 4.85
C LEU A 11 -18.57 -2.29 6.26
N ILE A 12 -19.40 -2.59 7.25
CA ILE A 12 -19.02 -2.55 8.66
C ILE A 12 -18.36 -3.89 9.03
N THR A 13 -17.24 -3.84 9.74
CA THR A 13 -16.45 -5.00 10.16
C THR A 13 -16.29 -5.02 11.67
N ASP A 14 -16.12 -6.21 12.24
CA ASP A 14 -16.04 -6.38 13.70
C ASP A 14 -14.69 -5.89 14.27
N ASN A 15 -13.64 -5.91 13.46
CA ASN A 15 -12.29 -5.53 13.87
C ASN A 15 -11.40 -5.08 12.70
N MET A 16 -10.22 -4.57 13.02
CA MET A 16 -9.25 -4.05 12.04
C MET A 16 -8.67 -5.12 11.12
N HIS A 17 -8.49 -6.36 11.58
CA HIS A 17 -7.95 -7.43 10.74
C HIS A 17 -8.96 -7.81 9.64
N GLU A 18 -10.22 -7.94 10.01
CA GLU A 18 -11.30 -8.20 9.06
C GLU A 18 -11.44 -7.07 8.04
N ARG A 19 -11.33 -5.80 8.49
CA ARG A 19 -11.32 -4.63 7.60
C ARG A 19 -10.22 -4.74 6.55
N LYS A 20 -8.97 -4.96 6.97
CA LYS A 20 -7.82 -5.06 6.05
C LYS A 20 -7.94 -6.26 5.13
N HIS A 21 -8.43 -7.40 5.64
CA HIS A 21 -8.66 -8.60 4.83
C HIS A 21 -9.71 -8.37 3.73
N LYS A 22 -10.87 -7.77 4.07
CA LYS A 22 -11.90 -7.42 3.07
C LYS A 22 -11.39 -6.42 2.04
N MET A 23 -10.63 -5.40 2.47
CA MET A 23 -9.97 -4.46 1.55
C MET A 23 -9.04 -5.21 0.59
N PHE A 24 -8.24 -6.15 1.09
CA PHE A 24 -7.38 -6.98 0.25
C PHE A 24 -8.17 -7.83 -0.76
N GLU A 25 -9.21 -8.53 -0.33
CA GLU A 25 -10.01 -9.40 -1.21
C GLU A 25 -10.67 -8.61 -2.34
N LYS A 26 -11.20 -7.42 -2.03
CA LYS A 26 -11.92 -6.55 -2.99
C LYS A 26 -11.01 -5.67 -3.88
N SER A 27 -9.69 -5.69 -3.68
CA SER A 27 -8.76 -4.82 -4.43
C SER A 27 -7.92 -5.63 -5.41
N ASP A 28 -7.68 -5.10 -6.61
CA ASP A 28 -6.74 -5.69 -7.58
C ASP A 28 -5.32 -5.08 -7.49
N ALA A 29 -5.21 -3.88 -6.91
CA ALA A 29 -3.97 -3.17 -6.66
C ALA A 29 -4.10 -2.30 -5.39
N PHE A 30 -2.97 -1.88 -4.84
CA PHE A 30 -2.91 -1.05 -3.64
C PHE A 30 -2.13 0.22 -3.93
N VAL A 31 -2.69 1.36 -3.53
CA VAL A 31 -2.07 2.69 -3.69
C VAL A 31 -1.95 3.35 -2.32
N ALA A 32 -0.73 3.66 -1.89
CA ALA A 32 -0.47 4.48 -0.72
C ALA A 32 -0.28 5.93 -1.13
N LEU A 33 -1.28 6.76 -0.82
CA LEU A 33 -1.18 8.22 -0.88
C LEU A 33 -0.51 8.77 0.39
N PRO A 34 -0.04 10.04 0.40
CA PRO A 34 0.55 10.63 1.59
C PRO A 34 -0.34 10.46 2.83
N GLY A 35 0.23 9.92 3.90
CA GLY A 35 -0.53 9.50 5.07
C GLY A 35 0.36 9.26 6.29
N GLY A 36 -0.30 9.01 7.43
CA GLY A 36 0.39 8.78 8.71
C GLY A 36 0.74 7.32 8.96
N ILE A 37 0.92 6.98 10.24
CA ILE A 37 1.29 5.63 10.70
C ILE A 37 0.29 4.57 10.24
N GLY A 38 -1.01 4.87 10.22
CA GLY A 38 -2.03 3.92 9.76
C GLY A 38 -1.81 3.49 8.31
N THR A 39 -1.51 4.45 7.43
CA THR A 39 -1.19 4.17 6.01
C THR A 39 0.09 3.34 5.88
N VAL A 40 1.10 3.64 6.70
CA VAL A 40 2.36 2.87 6.72
C VAL A 40 2.11 1.43 7.20
N GLU A 41 1.31 1.24 8.24
CA GLU A 41 0.95 -0.07 8.75
C GLU A 41 0.22 -0.91 7.70
N GLU A 42 -0.80 -0.33 7.06
CA GLU A 42 -1.58 -1.01 6.02
C GLU A 42 -0.68 -1.41 4.83
N ILE A 43 0.19 -0.52 4.34
CA ILE A 43 1.00 -0.81 3.16
C ILE A 43 2.13 -1.80 3.44
N VAL A 44 2.75 -1.75 4.63
CA VAL A 44 3.79 -2.71 5.03
C VAL A 44 3.20 -4.11 5.21
N GLU A 45 1.96 -4.23 5.67
CA GLU A 45 1.27 -5.54 5.74
C GLU A 45 1.09 -6.14 4.35
N ILE A 46 0.63 -5.36 3.36
CA ILE A 46 0.51 -5.81 1.97
C ILE A 46 1.89 -6.19 1.40
N MET A 47 2.92 -5.38 1.63
CA MET A 47 4.28 -5.73 1.19
C MET A 47 4.78 -7.03 1.82
N THR A 48 4.46 -7.28 3.08
CA THR A 48 4.80 -8.52 3.78
C THR A 48 4.11 -9.73 3.13
N TRP A 49 2.83 -9.62 2.79
CA TRP A 49 2.10 -10.70 2.10
C TRP A 49 2.66 -10.96 0.70
N ALA A 50 3.08 -9.92 -0.02
CA ALA A 50 3.77 -10.05 -1.30
C ALA A 50 5.13 -10.77 -1.15
N GLN A 51 5.91 -10.43 -0.10
CA GLN A 51 7.18 -11.09 0.22
C GLN A 51 7.00 -12.58 0.45
N LEU A 52 6.00 -12.95 1.24
CA LEU A 52 5.63 -14.34 1.54
C LEU A 52 5.03 -15.09 0.33
N GLY A 53 4.72 -14.37 -0.75
CA GLY A 53 4.16 -14.95 -1.98
C GLY A 53 2.66 -15.21 -1.93
N HIS A 54 1.93 -14.61 -0.99
CA HIS A 54 0.47 -14.75 -0.88
C HIS A 54 -0.28 -14.02 -2.00
N HIS A 55 0.33 -13.03 -2.66
CA HIS A 55 -0.24 -12.37 -3.82
C HIS A 55 0.82 -11.79 -4.76
N ARG A 56 0.35 -11.29 -5.91
CA ARG A 56 1.14 -10.52 -6.89
C ARG A 56 0.47 -9.20 -7.31
N LYS A 57 -0.56 -8.79 -6.56
CA LYS A 57 -1.27 -7.51 -6.77
C LYS A 57 -0.27 -6.33 -6.73
N PRO A 58 -0.33 -5.37 -7.66
CA PRO A 58 0.57 -4.22 -7.69
C PRO A 58 0.48 -3.38 -6.42
N ILE A 59 1.62 -2.83 -6.00
CA ILE A 59 1.75 -1.91 -4.87
C ILE A 59 2.33 -0.61 -5.42
N VAL A 60 1.66 0.52 -5.16
CA VAL A 60 2.01 1.83 -5.71
C VAL A 60 2.17 2.84 -4.57
N PHE A 61 3.23 3.63 -4.62
CA PHE A 61 3.40 4.84 -3.84
C PHE A 61 3.06 6.05 -4.72
N GLY A 62 1.97 6.74 -4.37
CA GLY A 62 1.64 8.06 -4.94
C GLY A 62 2.53 9.12 -4.30
N ASN A 63 3.70 9.36 -4.89
CA ASN A 63 4.79 10.15 -4.32
C ASN A 63 4.64 11.64 -4.56
N VAL A 64 3.53 12.20 -4.08
CA VAL A 64 3.23 13.64 -4.22
C VAL A 64 4.29 14.45 -3.49
N ASN A 65 4.96 15.36 -4.22
CA ASN A 65 6.02 16.23 -3.68
C ASN A 65 7.16 15.48 -2.96
N GLY A 66 7.46 14.24 -3.34
CA GLY A 66 8.54 13.45 -2.73
C GLY A 66 8.21 12.90 -1.33
N PHE A 67 6.94 12.85 -0.95
CA PHE A 67 6.52 12.39 0.39
C PHE A 67 7.07 11.01 0.77
N TRP A 68 7.13 10.07 -0.18
CA TRP A 68 7.57 8.69 0.02
C TRP A 68 9.07 8.47 -0.25
N ASP A 69 9.85 9.50 -0.59
CA ASP A 69 11.30 9.39 -0.79
C ASP A 69 12.01 8.79 0.43
N PRO A 70 11.71 9.21 1.69
CA PRO A 70 12.37 8.64 2.87
C PRO A 70 12.04 7.16 3.08
N MET A 71 10.79 6.75 2.80
CA MET A 71 10.37 5.35 2.90
C MET A 71 11.07 4.51 1.84
N THR A 72 11.14 5.01 0.61
CA THR A 72 11.85 4.32 -0.49
C THR A 72 13.33 4.12 -0.15
N ALA A 73 13.97 5.14 0.42
CA ALA A 73 15.36 5.04 0.89
C ALA A 73 15.53 3.99 2.01
N LEU A 74 14.58 3.88 2.94
CA LEU A 74 14.60 2.84 3.98
C LEU A 74 14.46 1.43 3.38
N LEU A 75 13.54 1.25 2.42
CA LEU A 75 13.36 -0.03 1.72
C LEU A 75 14.63 -0.42 0.96
N ASP A 76 15.26 0.52 0.26
CA ASP A 76 16.52 0.31 -0.45
C ASP A 76 17.66 -0.05 0.51
N HIS A 77 17.74 0.62 1.67
CA HIS A 77 18.69 0.27 2.72
C HIS A 77 18.50 -1.16 3.24
N MET A 78 17.27 -1.54 3.61
CA MET A 78 16.96 -2.89 4.08
C MET A 78 17.25 -3.95 3.02
N ALA A 79 17.01 -3.65 1.74
CA ALA A 79 17.37 -4.54 0.64
C ALA A 79 18.90 -4.67 0.49
N GLY A 80 19.64 -3.55 0.57
CA GLY A 80 21.11 -3.53 0.50
C GLY A 80 21.78 -4.32 1.62
N GLU A 81 21.22 -4.27 2.83
CA GLU A 81 21.68 -5.05 3.99
C GLU A 81 21.17 -6.51 3.99
N GLY A 82 20.39 -6.91 2.98
CA GLY A 82 19.93 -8.29 2.82
C GLY A 82 18.72 -8.69 3.68
N PHE A 83 18.03 -7.75 4.33
CA PHE A 83 16.81 -7.99 5.10
C PHE A 83 15.57 -8.18 4.21
N ILE A 84 15.65 -7.84 2.93
CA ILE A 84 14.59 -8.07 1.94
C ILE A 84 15.04 -9.13 0.93
N HIS A 85 14.72 -10.40 1.22
CA HIS A 85 15.15 -11.53 0.39
C HIS A 85 14.48 -11.62 -0.99
N THR A 86 13.30 -11.03 -1.17
CA THR A 86 12.55 -11.02 -2.44
C THR A 86 12.24 -9.60 -2.90
N ALA A 87 13.27 -8.74 -2.99
CA ALA A 87 13.14 -7.31 -3.27
C ALA A 87 12.23 -7.00 -4.47
N GLN A 88 12.28 -7.79 -5.54
CA GLN A 88 11.41 -7.59 -6.72
C GLN A 88 9.90 -7.70 -6.41
N ARG A 89 9.50 -8.56 -5.46
CA ARG A 89 8.07 -8.81 -5.14
C ARG A 89 7.47 -7.69 -4.30
N VAL A 90 8.33 -6.98 -3.58
CA VAL A 90 7.91 -5.99 -2.59
C VAL A 90 8.19 -4.57 -3.05
N LYS A 91 8.96 -4.37 -4.14
CA LYS A 91 9.32 -3.04 -4.62
C LYS A 91 8.06 -2.32 -5.13
N PRO A 92 7.62 -1.24 -4.47
CA PRO A 92 6.48 -0.47 -4.93
C PRO A 92 6.81 0.27 -6.23
N LEU A 93 5.80 0.45 -7.09
CA LEU A 93 5.87 1.42 -8.18
C LEU A 93 5.78 2.82 -7.58
N VAL A 94 6.70 3.71 -7.94
CA VAL A 94 6.70 5.09 -7.44
C VAL A 94 6.19 6.00 -8.55
N VAL A 95 5.07 6.67 -8.31
CA VAL A 95 4.41 7.55 -9.28
C VAL A 95 4.27 8.93 -8.65
N ASN A 96 4.92 9.94 -9.25
CA ASN A 96 4.95 11.29 -8.69
C ASN A 96 3.71 12.14 -9.05
N ASP A 97 3.03 11.77 -10.14
CA ASP A 97 1.81 12.42 -10.59
C ASP A 97 0.59 11.53 -10.27
N PRO A 98 -0.33 11.97 -9.38
CA PRO A 98 -1.52 11.20 -9.03
C PRO A 98 -2.37 10.78 -10.24
N GLU A 99 -2.43 11.62 -11.28
CA GLU A 99 -3.22 11.31 -12.48
C GLU A 99 -2.65 10.12 -13.26
N ALA A 100 -1.33 9.89 -13.14
CA ALA A 100 -0.65 8.79 -13.80
C ALA A 100 -0.76 7.44 -13.05
N ILE A 101 -1.39 7.39 -11.87
CA ILE A 101 -1.52 6.15 -11.08
C ILE A 101 -2.42 5.12 -11.75
N VAL A 102 -3.47 5.59 -12.43
CA VAL A 102 -4.53 4.76 -13.04
C VAL A 102 -4.47 4.73 -14.58
N ALA A 103 -3.41 5.29 -15.16
CA ALA A 103 -3.23 5.43 -16.61
C ALA A 103 -2.83 4.12 -17.31
#